data_AF-A0A957CM23-F1
#
_entry.id   AF-A0A957CM23-F1
#
_cell.length_a   1.000
_cell.length_b   1.000
_cell.length_c   1.000
_cell.angle_alpha   90.00
_cell.angle_beta   90.00
_cell.angle_gamma   90.00
#
_symmetry.space_group_name_H-M   'P 1'
#
loop_
_entity.id
_entity.type
_entity.pdbx_description
1 polymer ?
#
loop_
_entity_poly.entity_id
_entity_poly.type
_entity_poly.pdbx_seq_one_letter_code
_entity_poly.pdbx_strand_id
1 'polypeptide(L)'
;WMRLKNYVLKRIEKMLAEPDWNGRQFLSFMLSPNGIYSYNDFIQNIWDGLYCELEPRELGNPQLFDQTMANLSFSRFANQFKQLSRMVPDVTYVVFIDEFGQIIHQCDDLESNKIEGLISYLVEYTDIPIVFIIALLQALPGSYGSPFPRRPIQLLPFTREESGKLLTYLLTGYASLDQEGQDWLHQYTGGHPYFIKLMLAKLFDLYRLEDADTVITSEMLQKAVTEACSSAGAGELLRDIYTTYFSEEQRFVVMWLAQQKRPLSWDELQQSGAAVVTAAWQLISRHYLQEDGNGNVEFKLKFMGDWLCKWLNYTAELERLLIPEPTAVPAPTEPGDTVRLCTTEKSGVCVDVSTGRVYVNGEEIDTTLSNLEFQALVYLAKRSGEVVSKDELANAVYPGEHYEGDDQRISALIYRLRSAVEMQKPYQYILTLRKRGFRIQNITLMETNNHE
;
A
#
# COMPACT_ATOMS: atom_id res chain seq x y z
N TRP A 1 28.14 -8.76 0.59
CA TRP A 1 27.98 -7.59 -0.27
C TRP A 1 28.65 -7.76 -1.65
N MET A 2 29.97 -7.95 -1.74
CA MET A 2 30.71 -8.10 -3.01
C MET A 2 30.14 -9.17 -3.97
N ARG A 3 29.76 -10.35 -3.45
CA ARG A 3 29.13 -11.43 -4.26
C ARG A 3 27.75 -11.05 -4.81
N LEU A 4 26.99 -10.22 -4.10
CA LEU A 4 25.66 -9.77 -4.51
C LEU A 4 25.76 -8.67 -5.58
N LYS A 5 26.71 -7.74 -5.44
CA LYS A 5 27.04 -6.73 -6.45
C LYS A 5 27.38 -7.40 -7.79
N ASN A 6 28.24 -8.42 -7.77
CA ASN A 6 28.61 -9.17 -8.97
C ASN A 6 27.43 -9.96 -9.57
N TYR A 7 26.53 -10.50 -8.74
CA TYR A 7 25.33 -11.19 -9.23
C TYR A 7 24.34 -10.21 -9.88
N VAL A 8 24.12 -9.05 -9.26
CA VAL A 8 23.23 -8.01 -9.80
C VAL A 8 23.81 -7.44 -11.09
N LEU A 9 25.11 -7.16 -11.15
CA LEU A 9 25.79 -6.72 -12.37
C LEU A 9 25.65 -7.76 -13.49
N LYS A 10 25.91 -9.05 -13.22
CA LYS A 10 25.69 -10.12 -14.21
C LYS A 10 24.23 -10.25 -14.65
N ARG A 11 23.29 -10.00 -13.74
CA ARG A 11 21.86 -9.98 -14.07
C ARG A 11 21.54 -8.79 -14.96
N ILE A 12 22.06 -7.60 -14.66
CA ILE A 12 21.89 -6.39 -15.48
C ILE A 12 22.54 -6.56 -16.85
N GLU A 13 23.76 -7.10 -16.93
CA GLU A 13 24.43 -7.49 -18.18
C GLU A 13 23.55 -8.39 -19.04
N LYS A 14 23.00 -9.45 -18.42
CA LYS A 14 22.08 -10.38 -19.10
C LYS A 14 20.77 -9.71 -19.52
N MET A 15 20.25 -8.77 -18.74
CA MET A 15 19.01 -8.03 -19.03
C MET A 15 19.19 -6.97 -20.12
N LEU A 16 20.37 -6.35 -20.21
CA LEU A 16 20.71 -5.38 -21.25
C LEU A 16 21.07 -6.06 -22.58
N ALA A 17 21.36 -7.36 -22.57
CA ALA A 17 21.65 -8.19 -23.74
C ALA A 17 22.73 -7.60 -24.65
N GLU A 18 23.71 -6.88 -24.09
CA GLU A 18 24.79 -6.27 -24.88
C GLU A 18 25.97 -7.23 -25.03
N PRO A 19 26.23 -7.76 -26.26
CA PRO A 19 27.35 -8.66 -26.51
C PRO A 19 28.72 -7.98 -26.31
N ASP A 20 28.76 -6.64 -26.37
CA ASP A 20 29.99 -5.84 -26.34
C ASP A 20 30.49 -5.49 -24.92
N TRP A 21 29.81 -5.93 -23.86
CA TRP A 21 30.25 -5.70 -22.47
C TRP A 21 31.34 -6.68 -22.03
N ASN A 22 31.45 -7.84 -22.70
CA ASN A 22 32.47 -8.84 -22.40
C ASN A 22 33.88 -8.28 -22.64
N GLY A 23 34.67 -8.20 -21.57
CA GLY A 23 36.05 -7.70 -21.60
C GLY A 23 36.21 -6.20 -21.33
N ARG A 24 35.11 -5.44 -21.16
CA ARG A 24 35.19 -4.03 -20.74
C ARG A 24 35.51 -3.91 -19.25
N GLN A 25 36.31 -2.91 -18.89
CA GLN A 25 36.50 -2.54 -17.50
C GLN A 25 35.39 -1.58 -17.06
N PHE A 26 34.80 -1.82 -15.90
CA PHE A 26 33.76 -0.96 -15.34
C PHE A 26 34.28 -0.24 -14.10
N LEU A 27 34.04 1.06 -14.04
CA LEU A 27 34.17 1.86 -12.83
C LEU A 27 32.78 2.25 -12.37
N SER A 28 32.41 1.86 -11.16
CA SER A 28 31.04 2.02 -10.67
C SER A 28 30.99 2.66 -9.30
N PHE A 29 30.15 3.66 -9.14
CA PHE A 29 29.86 4.27 -7.84
C PHE A 29 28.36 4.49 -7.69
N MET A 30 27.94 4.75 -6.44
CA MET A 30 26.54 4.89 -6.07
C MET A 30 26.28 6.31 -5.58
N LEU A 31 25.23 6.92 -6.09
CA LEU A 31 24.68 8.17 -5.58
C LEU A 31 23.57 7.83 -4.60
N SER A 32 23.74 8.31 -3.37
CA SER A 32 22.70 8.30 -2.36
C SER A 32 21.79 9.51 -2.60
N PRO A 33 20.46 9.37 -2.45
CA PRO A 33 19.54 10.51 -2.57
C PRO A 33 19.77 11.54 -1.45
N ASN A 34 20.20 11.09 -0.26
CA ASN A 34 20.46 11.97 0.87
C ASN A 34 21.55 12.99 0.55
N GLY A 35 21.25 14.28 0.71
CA GLY A 35 22.19 15.36 0.47
C GLY A 35 22.12 15.96 -0.94
N ILE A 36 21.22 15.49 -1.81
CA ILE A 36 21.03 16.02 -3.15
C ILE A 36 19.75 16.86 -3.21
N TYR A 37 19.89 18.17 -3.01
CA TYR A 37 18.76 19.12 -3.00
C TYR A 37 18.78 20.08 -4.19
N SER A 38 19.81 20.00 -5.03
CA SER A 38 20.01 20.86 -6.19
C SER A 38 20.81 20.16 -7.29
N TYR A 39 20.80 20.74 -8.48
CA TYR A 39 21.66 20.35 -9.59
C TYR A 39 23.15 20.41 -9.21
N ASN A 40 23.56 21.42 -8.43
CA ASN A 40 24.94 21.55 -7.97
C ASN A 40 25.35 20.39 -7.05
N ASP A 41 24.47 19.99 -6.12
CA ASP A 41 24.72 18.85 -5.26
C ASP A 41 24.82 17.56 -6.08
N PHE A 42 23.96 17.42 -7.10
CA PHE A 42 23.96 16.25 -7.97
C PHE A 42 25.29 16.09 -8.74
N ILE A 43 25.79 17.16 -9.38
CA ILE A 43 27.07 17.11 -10.10
C ILE A 43 28.26 16.95 -9.16
N GLN A 44 28.21 17.54 -7.95
CA GLN A 44 29.23 17.35 -6.94
C GLN A 44 29.29 15.88 -6.50
N ASN A 45 28.15 15.24 -6.23
CA ASN A 45 28.09 13.84 -5.85
C ASN A 45 28.59 12.90 -6.96
N ILE A 46 28.32 13.20 -8.24
CA ILE A 46 28.94 12.48 -9.37
C ILE A 46 30.46 12.65 -9.34
N TRP A 47 30.95 13.87 -9.14
CA TRP A 47 32.38 14.17 -9.13
C TRP A 47 33.11 13.47 -7.97
N ASP A 48 32.52 13.49 -6.77
CA ASP A 48 33.06 12.83 -5.58
C ASP A 48 33.07 11.30 -5.75
N GLY A 49 32.03 10.74 -6.36
CA GLY A 49 31.97 9.32 -6.70
C GLY A 49 33.07 8.91 -7.69
N LEU A 50 33.34 9.74 -8.70
CA LEU A 50 34.47 9.53 -9.61
C LEU A 50 35.81 9.63 -8.87
N TYR A 51 35.98 10.63 -8.02
CA TYR A 51 37.19 10.81 -7.23
C TYR A 51 37.51 9.56 -6.40
N CYS A 52 36.54 9.07 -5.62
CA CYS A 52 36.72 7.89 -4.76
C CYS A 52 37.15 6.63 -5.54
N GLU A 53 36.61 6.43 -6.75
CA GLU A 53 36.94 5.26 -7.58
C GLU A 53 38.27 5.40 -8.34
N LEU A 54 38.75 6.64 -8.52
CA LEU A 54 39.94 6.98 -9.30
C LEU A 54 41.17 7.28 -8.45
N GLU A 55 41.00 7.80 -7.22
CA GLU A 55 42.08 8.10 -6.28
C GLU A 55 42.99 6.89 -6.00
N PRO A 56 42.48 5.66 -5.75
CA PRO A 56 43.32 4.48 -5.52
C PRO A 56 44.16 4.05 -6.74
N ARG A 57 43.89 4.60 -7.93
CA ARG A 57 44.60 4.26 -9.17
C ARG A 57 45.83 5.13 -9.42
N GLU A 58 46.21 5.98 -8.46
CA GLU A 58 47.40 6.85 -8.51
C GLU A 58 47.53 7.62 -9.84
N LEU A 59 46.47 8.31 -10.26
CA LEU A 59 46.43 9.11 -11.51
C LEU A 59 47.43 10.30 -11.55
N GLY A 60 48.39 10.35 -10.63
CA GLY A 60 49.60 11.17 -10.73
C GLY A 60 49.43 12.67 -10.48
N ASN A 61 48.20 13.19 -10.30
CA ASN A 61 47.99 14.61 -10.05
C ASN A 61 46.71 14.90 -9.22
N PRO A 62 46.83 15.16 -7.90
CA PRO A 62 45.69 15.52 -7.05
C PRO A 62 44.94 16.79 -7.49
N GLN A 63 45.61 17.71 -8.20
CA GLN A 63 44.99 18.96 -8.68
C GLN A 63 43.94 18.75 -9.77
N LEU A 64 43.88 17.56 -10.38
CA LEU A 64 42.86 17.23 -11.39
C LEU A 64 41.44 17.30 -10.84
N PHE A 65 41.29 17.04 -9.54
CA PHE A 65 40.01 17.03 -8.84
C PHE A 65 39.77 18.28 -8.02
N ASP A 66 40.75 19.20 -7.96
CA ASP A 66 40.63 20.54 -7.35
C ASP A 66 39.86 21.50 -8.28
N GLN A 67 38.72 21.01 -8.78
CA GLN A 67 37.82 21.74 -9.66
C GLN A 67 36.52 22.01 -8.91
N THR A 68 36.07 23.26 -8.95
CA THR A 68 34.76 23.60 -8.40
C THR A 68 33.66 23.04 -9.30
N MET A 69 32.74 22.28 -8.71
CA MET A 69 31.52 21.85 -9.40
C MET A 69 30.39 22.89 -9.30
N ALA A 70 30.60 23.99 -8.56
CA ALA A 70 29.54 24.98 -8.37
C ALA A 70 29.18 25.71 -9.68
N ASN A 71 27.88 25.74 -9.99
CA ASN A 71 27.30 26.52 -11.09
C ASN A 71 27.83 26.16 -12.49
N LEU A 72 28.25 24.91 -12.71
CA LEU A 72 28.71 24.45 -14.01
C LEU A 72 27.53 24.24 -14.97
N SER A 73 27.64 24.75 -16.20
CA SER A 73 26.75 24.35 -17.29
C SER A 73 26.96 22.88 -17.66
N PHE A 74 25.97 22.26 -18.32
CA PHE A 74 26.06 20.86 -18.78
C PHE A 74 27.33 20.62 -19.62
N SER A 75 27.62 21.53 -20.55
CA SER A 75 28.80 21.45 -21.43
C SER A 75 30.13 21.59 -20.67
N ARG A 76 30.18 22.42 -19.61
CA ARG A 76 31.40 22.57 -18.80
C ARG A 76 31.64 21.32 -17.98
N PHE A 77 30.61 20.81 -17.31
CA PHE A 77 30.70 19.56 -16.56
C PHE A 77 31.13 18.39 -17.45
N ALA A 78 30.49 18.21 -18.61
CA ALA A 78 30.85 17.16 -19.57
C ALA A 78 32.31 17.28 -20.05
N ASN A 79 32.79 18.51 -20.32
CA ASN A 79 34.19 18.72 -20.72
C ASN A 79 35.17 18.32 -19.61
N GLN A 80 34.87 18.63 -18.34
CA GLN A 80 35.69 18.22 -17.21
C GLN A 80 35.69 16.69 -17.03
N PHE A 81 34.52 16.06 -17.10
CA PHE A 81 34.40 14.60 -17.09
C PHE A 81 35.21 13.98 -18.23
N LYS A 82 35.10 14.50 -19.45
CA LYS A 82 35.83 14.01 -20.63
C LYS A 82 37.34 14.12 -20.51
N GLN A 83 37.85 15.11 -19.77
CA GLN A 83 39.28 15.20 -19.47
C GLN A 83 39.72 14.05 -18.57
N LEU A 84 38.94 13.73 -17.53
CA LEU A 84 39.20 12.58 -16.66
C LEU A 84 39.08 11.25 -17.42
N SER A 85 38.07 11.09 -18.27
CA SER A 85 37.86 9.82 -19.00
C SER A 85 39.00 9.50 -19.97
N ARG A 86 39.68 10.50 -20.52
CA ARG A 86 40.87 10.30 -21.36
C ARG A 86 42.07 9.74 -20.59
N MET A 87 42.13 9.96 -19.28
CA MET A 87 43.23 9.47 -18.45
C MET A 87 43.06 8.00 -18.05
N VAL A 88 41.83 7.48 -18.14
CA VAL A 88 41.51 6.07 -17.86
C VAL A 88 40.82 5.49 -19.10
N PRO A 89 41.60 5.24 -20.18
CA PRO A 89 41.05 4.66 -21.40
C PRO A 89 40.48 3.26 -21.11
N ASP A 90 39.58 2.81 -22.00
CA ASP A 90 38.98 1.47 -21.98
C ASP A 90 38.10 1.13 -20.76
N VAL A 91 37.64 2.17 -20.05
CA VAL A 91 36.67 2.05 -18.95
C VAL A 91 35.31 2.58 -19.35
N THR A 92 34.26 1.87 -18.93
CA THR A 92 32.88 2.36 -18.90
C THR A 92 32.51 2.76 -17.48
N TYR A 93 32.03 4.00 -17.30
CA TYR A 93 31.58 4.54 -16.04
C TYR A 93 30.12 4.16 -15.79
N VAL A 94 29.82 3.59 -14.64
CA VAL A 94 28.48 3.14 -14.27
C VAL A 94 28.03 3.86 -13.02
N VAL A 95 27.08 4.77 -13.16
CA VAL A 95 26.53 5.56 -12.06
C VAL A 95 25.24 4.90 -11.60
N PHE A 96 25.27 4.31 -10.40
CA PHE A 96 24.06 3.80 -9.75
C PHE A 96 23.39 4.94 -9.01
N ILE A 97 22.15 5.26 -9.36
CA ILE A 97 21.36 6.25 -8.63
C ILE A 97 20.25 5.50 -7.90
N ASP A 98 20.35 5.46 -6.58
CA ASP A 98 19.32 4.84 -5.76
C ASP A 98 18.18 5.83 -5.50
N GLU A 99 16.97 5.31 -5.37
CA GLU A 99 15.74 6.08 -5.11
C GLU A 99 15.69 7.44 -5.84
N PHE A 100 15.92 7.46 -7.16
CA PHE A 100 16.00 8.72 -7.91
C PHE A 100 14.74 9.57 -7.80
N GLY A 101 13.57 8.95 -7.60
CA GLY A 101 12.34 9.66 -7.30
C GLY A 101 12.44 10.54 -6.06
N GLN A 102 13.19 10.13 -5.04
CA GLN A 102 13.43 10.93 -3.85
C GLN A 102 14.25 12.19 -4.17
N ILE A 103 15.30 12.08 -5.00
CA ILE A 103 16.09 13.24 -5.47
C ILE A 103 15.18 14.24 -6.18
N ILE A 104 14.33 13.73 -7.09
CA ILE A 104 13.39 14.57 -7.84
C ILE A 104 12.38 15.25 -6.92
N HIS A 105 11.86 14.54 -5.91
CA HIS A 105 10.91 15.12 -4.94
C HIS A 105 11.54 16.12 -3.95
N GLN A 106 12.83 16.01 -3.68
CA GLN A 106 13.56 16.93 -2.79
C GLN A 106 13.97 18.24 -3.48
N CYS A 107 14.09 18.22 -4.81
CA CYS A 107 14.43 19.38 -5.63
C CYS A 107 13.17 20.17 -6.04
N ASP A 108 13.34 21.46 -6.34
CA ASP A 108 12.29 22.20 -7.06
C ASP A 108 12.22 21.78 -8.54
N ASP A 109 11.16 22.21 -9.24
CA ASP A 109 10.94 21.87 -10.65
C ASP A 109 12.10 22.31 -11.56
N LEU A 110 12.77 23.42 -11.25
CA LEU A 110 13.87 23.91 -12.07
C LEU A 110 15.11 23.04 -11.92
N GLU A 111 15.47 22.72 -10.68
CA GLU A 111 16.64 21.91 -10.33
C GLU A 111 16.47 20.46 -10.77
N SER A 112 15.29 19.86 -10.57
CA SER A 112 14.97 18.51 -11.06
C SER A 112 15.06 18.43 -12.59
N ASN A 113 14.51 19.40 -13.33
CA ASN A 113 14.64 19.47 -14.79
C ASN A 113 16.09 19.63 -15.25
N LYS A 114 16.94 20.35 -14.49
CA LYS A 114 18.38 20.44 -14.80
C LYS A 114 19.09 19.10 -14.59
N ILE A 115 18.75 18.36 -13.53
CA ILE A 115 19.31 17.03 -13.25
C ILE A 115 18.94 16.06 -14.38
N GLU A 116 17.67 15.97 -14.74
CA GLU A 116 17.22 15.15 -15.87
C GLU A 116 17.90 15.58 -17.18
N GLY A 117 17.94 16.88 -17.46
CA GLY A 117 18.58 17.44 -18.64
C GLY A 117 20.07 17.13 -18.74
N LEU A 118 20.79 17.09 -17.62
CA LEU A 118 22.19 16.69 -17.59
C LEU A 118 22.37 15.21 -17.93
N ILE A 119 21.54 14.33 -17.34
CA ILE A 119 21.57 12.90 -17.65
C ILE A 119 21.35 12.69 -19.15
N SER A 120 20.33 13.33 -19.74
CA SER A 120 20.10 13.34 -21.20
C SER A 120 21.33 13.84 -21.95
N TYR A 121 21.88 14.98 -21.53
CA TYR A 121 23.01 15.61 -22.21
C TYR A 121 24.23 14.70 -22.26
N LEU A 122 24.59 14.09 -21.13
CA LEU A 122 25.72 13.17 -21.03
C LEU A 122 25.53 11.92 -21.90
N VAL A 123 24.32 11.35 -21.90
CA VAL A 123 24.03 10.10 -22.63
C VAL A 123 23.87 10.31 -24.14
N GLU A 124 23.23 11.39 -24.57
CA GLU A 124 22.86 11.60 -25.98
C GLU A 124 23.83 12.48 -26.76
N TYR A 125 24.45 13.46 -26.09
CA TYR A 125 25.20 14.53 -26.75
C TYR A 125 26.70 14.50 -26.44
N THR A 126 27.18 13.48 -25.73
CA THR A 126 28.61 13.28 -25.47
C THR A 126 29.08 11.89 -25.90
N ASP A 127 30.38 11.76 -26.09
CA ASP A 127 31.10 10.50 -26.34
C ASP A 127 31.68 9.91 -25.06
N ILE A 128 31.24 10.39 -23.89
CA ILE A 128 31.69 9.85 -22.61
C ILE A 128 31.10 8.43 -22.46
N PRO A 129 31.92 7.41 -22.15
CA PRO A 129 31.43 6.04 -21.97
C PRO A 129 30.76 5.90 -20.59
N ILE A 130 29.64 6.59 -20.38
CA ILE A 130 28.87 6.61 -19.13
C ILE A 130 27.52 5.92 -19.28
N VAL A 131 27.15 5.15 -18.25
CA VAL A 131 25.87 4.45 -18.13
C VAL A 131 25.25 4.81 -16.79
N PHE A 132 24.00 5.24 -16.81
CA PHE A 132 23.21 5.47 -15.59
C PHE A 132 22.30 4.26 -15.33
N ILE A 133 22.37 3.73 -14.11
CA ILE A 133 21.45 2.71 -13.61
C ILE A 133 20.63 3.35 -12.51
N ILE A 134 19.37 3.65 -12.83
CA ILE A 134 18.48 4.44 -11.98
C ILE A 134 17.45 3.50 -11.35
N ALA A 135 17.43 3.44 -10.02
CA ALA A 135 16.40 2.74 -9.27
C ALA A 135 15.20 3.66 -9.03
N LEU A 136 14.01 3.16 -9.35
CA LEU A 136 12.74 3.87 -9.21
C LEU A 136 11.69 2.94 -8.61
N LEU A 137 11.01 3.40 -7.55
CA LEU A 137 9.89 2.68 -6.94
C LEU A 137 8.56 2.90 -7.67
N GLN A 138 8.47 4.00 -8.41
CA GLN A 138 7.37 4.30 -9.34
C GLN A 138 7.95 4.88 -10.63
N ALA A 139 7.22 4.70 -11.74
CA ALA A 139 7.56 5.40 -12.96
C ALA A 139 7.58 6.91 -12.68
N LEU A 140 8.63 7.60 -13.12
CA LEU A 140 8.67 9.06 -13.06
C LEU A 140 7.39 9.59 -13.75
N PRO A 141 6.66 10.53 -13.11
CA PRO A 141 5.57 11.21 -13.79
C PRO A 141 6.11 11.79 -15.09
N GLY A 142 5.30 11.81 -16.15
CA GLY A 142 5.73 12.39 -17.42
C GLY A 142 6.15 13.84 -17.18
N SER A 143 7.46 14.10 -17.17
CA SER A 143 7.99 15.46 -17.16
C SER A 143 7.44 16.19 -18.38
N TYR A 144 7.29 17.51 -18.29
CA TYR A 144 7.00 18.39 -19.44
C TYR A 144 8.26 18.46 -20.34
N GLY A 145 8.64 17.32 -20.93
CA GLY A 145 9.86 17.14 -21.70
C GLY A 145 9.91 15.78 -22.36
N SER A 146 10.77 15.62 -23.38
CA SER A 146 11.03 14.29 -23.94
C SER A 146 11.75 13.47 -22.86
N PRO A 147 11.22 12.32 -22.43
CA PRO A 147 11.94 11.47 -21.48
C PRO A 147 13.28 11.08 -22.10
N PHE A 148 14.37 11.17 -21.33
CA PHE A 148 15.67 10.70 -21.79
C PHE A 148 15.59 9.22 -22.20
N PRO A 149 16.38 8.80 -23.20
CA PRO A 149 16.36 7.45 -23.72
C PRO A 149 16.72 6.49 -22.61
N ARG A 150 15.72 5.74 -22.17
CA ARG A 150 15.82 4.79 -21.07
C ARG A 150 15.32 3.44 -21.52
N ARG A 151 16.00 2.38 -21.07
CA ARG A 151 15.53 1.00 -21.18
C ARG A 151 14.94 0.60 -19.84
N PRO A 152 13.59 0.66 -19.67
CA PRO A 152 12.99 0.31 -18.40
C PRO A 152 13.24 -1.17 -18.11
N ILE A 153 13.83 -1.45 -16.96
CA ILE A 153 14.00 -2.80 -16.44
C ILE A 153 13.03 -2.95 -15.27
N GLN A 154 11.99 -3.76 -15.45
CA GLN A 154 11.08 -4.08 -14.37
C GLN A 154 11.62 -5.28 -13.59
N LEU A 155 11.89 -5.07 -12.30
CA LEU A 155 12.25 -6.14 -11.37
C LEU A 155 10.97 -6.73 -10.78
N LEU A 156 10.54 -7.86 -11.34
CA LEU A 156 9.39 -8.61 -10.84
C LEU A 156 9.76 -9.40 -9.58
N PRO A 157 8.79 -9.69 -8.69
CA PRO A 157 8.95 -10.70 -7.67
C PRO A 157 9.41 -12.03 -8.30
N PHE A 158 10.20 -12.80 -7.56
CA PHE A 158 10.72 -14.06 -8.06
C PHE A 158 9.58 -15.02 -8.35
N THR A 159 9.70 -15.76 -9.44
CA THR A 159 8.91 -16.95 -9.68
C THR A 159 9.13 -17.98 -8.56
N ARG A 160 8.26 -18.98 -8.48
CA ARG A 160 8.45 -20.11 -7.57
C ARG A 160 9.81 -20.77 -7.78
N GLU A 161 10.21 -20.99 -9.03
CA GLU A 161 11.50 -21.62 -9.36
C GLU A 161 12.69 -20.76 -8.92
N GLU A 162 12.66 -19.46 -9.17
CA GLU A 162 13.71 -18.52 -8.71
C GLU A 162 13.76 -18.43 -7.18
N SER A 163 12.61 -18.45 -6.52
CA SER A 163 12.51 -18.48 -5.05
C SER A 163 13.16 -19.75 -4.49
N GLY A 164 12.84 -20.92 -5.05
CA GLY A 164 13.45 -22.20 -4.66
C GLY A 164 14.96 -22.23 -4.88
N LYS A 165 15.47 -21.66 -5.99
CA LYS A 165 16.91 -21.51 -6.23
C LYS A 165 17.58 -20.63 -5.18
N LEU A 166 16.95 -19.50 -4.83
CA LEU A 166 17.45 -18.61 -3.79
C LEU A 166 17.48 -19.31 -2.42
N LEU A 167 16.39 -19.97 -2.03
CA LEU A 167 16.27 -20.71 -0.77
C LEU A 167 17.33 -21.81 -0.68
N THR A 168 17.43 -22.65 -1.72
CA THR A 168 18.44 -23.71 -1.80
C THR A 168 19.84 -23.13 -1.63
N TYR A 169 20.17 -22.07 -2.38
CA TYR A 169 21.49 -21.43 -2.31
C TYR A 169 21.81 -20.87 -0.91
N LEU A 170 20.83 -20.25 -0.23
CA LEU A 170 21.03 -19.64 1.08
C LEU A 170 21.05 -20.64 2.24
N LEU A 171 20.35 -21.78 2.10
CA LEU A 171 20.27 -22.82 3.13
C LEU A 171 21.34 -23.90 2.98
N THR A 172 22.00 -23.99 1.83
CA THR A 172 23.04 -25.01 1.55
C THR A 172 24.10 -25.02 2.65
N GLY A 173 24.20 -26.16 3.35
CA GLY A 173 25.17 -26.38 4.42
C GLY A 173 24.71 -25.92 5.82
N TYR A 174 23.49 -25.39 5.96
CA TYR A 174 22.97 -24.83 7.21
C TYR A 174 21.65 -25.45 7.68
N ALA A 175 20.77 -25.79 6.76
CA ALA A 175 19.48 -26.46 7.03
C ALA A 175 18.86 -26.96 5.73
N SER A 176 17.78 -27.74 5.85
CA SER A 176 16.91 -28.12 4.75
C SER A 176 15.50 -27.56 4.93
N LEU A 177 14.85 -27.24 3.81
CA LEU A 177 13.46 -26.84 3.74
C LEU A 177 12.80 -27.67 2.63
N ASP A 178 11.76 -28.41 2.98
CA ASP A 178 11.05 -29.25 2.05
C ASP A 178 10.25 -28.44 1.01
N GLN A 179 9.66 -29.14 0.05
CA GLN A 179 8.95 -28.50 -1.04
C GLN A 179 7.71 -27.71 -0.56
N GLU A 180 6.99 -28.25 0.42
CA GLU A 180 5.81 -27.59 0.99
C GLU A 180 6.19 -26.29 1.70
N GLY A 181 7.26 -26.30 2.51
CA GLY A 181 7.77 -25.10 3.18
C GLY A 181 8.32 -24.06 2.21
N GLN A 182 8.98 -24.49 1.12
CA GLN A 182 9.42 -23.58 0.06
C GLN A 182 8.23 -22.92 -0.66
N ASP A 183 7.21 -23.71 -1.01
CA ASP A 183 6.01 -23.21 -1.69
C ASP A 183 5.22 -22.27 -0.78
N TRP A 184 5.10 -22.61 0.51
CA TRP A 184 4.48 -21.76 1.52
C TRP A 184 5.23 -20.42 1.67
N LEU A 185 6.55 -20.45 1.80
CA LEU A 185 7.34 -19.23 1.98
C LEU A 185 7.27 -18.33 0.73
N HIS A 186 7.32 -18.93 -0.46
CA HIS A 186 7.11 -18.21 -1.71
C HIS A 186 5.74 -17.53 -1.75
N GLN A 187 4.67 -18.25 -1.45
CA GLN A 187 3.29 -17.70 -1.43
C GLN A 187 3.12 -16.61 -0.37
N TYR A 188 3.65 -16.82 0.83
CA TYR A 188 3.52 -15.89 1.94
C TYR A 188 4.25 -14.55 1.68
N THR A 189 5.42 -14.63 1.04
CA THR A 189 6.23 -13.46 0.68
C THR A 189 5.90 -12.88 -0.69
N GLY A 190 4.94 -13.46 -1.43
CA GLY A 190 4.63 -13.08 -2.81
C GLY A 190 5.80 -13.21 -3.79
N GLY A 191 6.83 -14.00 -3.45
CA GLY A 191 8.09 -14.11 -4.20
C GLY A 191 9.04 -12.91 -4.03
N HIS A 192 8.78 -11.98 -3.13
CA HIS A 192 9.64 -10.81 -2.94
C HIS A 192 10.97 -11.19 -2.26
N PRO A 193 12.14 -10.98 -2.91
CA PRO A 193 13.42 -11.46 -2.39
C PRO A 193 13.82 -10.87 -1.03
N TYR A 194 13.41 -9.63 -0.75
CA TYR A 194 13.65 -8.99 0.54
C TYR A 194 12.95 -9.77 1.66
N PHE A 195 11.65 -10.02 1.54
CA PHE A 195 10.88 -10.72 2.56
C PHE A 195 11.30 -12.19 2.71
N ILE A 196 11.67 -12.86 1.61
CA ILE A 196 12.29 -14.20 1.69
C ILE A 196 13.55 -14.18 2.57
N LYS A 197 14.45 -13.22 2.34
CA LYS A 197 15.69 -13.09 3.11
C LYS A 197 15.43 -12.68 4.56
N LEU A 198 14.47 -11.80 4.80
CA LEU A 198 14.07 -11.41 6.15
C LEU A 198 13.58 -12.62 6.94
N MET A 199 12.71 -13.42 6.32
CA MET A 199 12.20 -14.67 6.91
C MET A 199 13.32 -15.64 7.25
N LEU A 200 14.26 -15.85 6.32
CA LEU A 200 15.43 -16.68 6.57
C LEU A 200 16.30 -16.11 7.69
N ALA A 201 16.61 -14.81 7.67
CA ALA A 201 17.41 -14.18 8.71
C ALA A 201 16.80 -14.42 10.10
N LYS A 202 15.47 -14.29 10.24
CA LYS A 202 14.78 -14.61 11.50
C LYS A 202 14.86 -16.08 11.88
N LEU A 203 14.84 -17.01 10.93
CA LEU A 203 15.08 -18.42 11.22
C LEU A 203 16.50 -18.67 11.73
N PHE A 204 17.51 -18.08 11.08
CA PHE A 204 18.90 -18.16 11.52
C PHE A 204 19.08 -17.59 12.93
N ASP A 205 18.49 -16.43 13.22
CA ASP A 205 18.58 -15.78 14.54
C ASP A 205 17.90 -16.61 15.65
N LEU A 206 16.70 -17.13 15.37
CA LEU A 206 15.87 -17.84 16.36
C LEU A 206 16.39 -19.25 16.68
N TYR A 207 16.91 -19.94 15.66
CA TYR A 207 17.21 -21.37 15.76
C TYR A 207 18.69 -21.72 15.57
N ARG A 208 19.54 -20.73 15.28
CA ARG A 208 20.98 -20.92 15.04
C ARG A 208 21.25 -22.07 14.08
N LEU A 209 20.71 -21.94 12.86
CA LEU A 209 20.85 -22.94 11.80
C LEU A 209 22.32 -23.05 11.40
N GLU A 210 23.00 -24.06 11.93
CA GLU A 210 24.44 -24.33 11.71
C GLU A 210 24.68 -25.76 11.21
N ASP A 211 23.64 -26.59 11.15
CA ASP A 211 23.71 -28.01 10.83
C ASP A 211 22.78 -28.36 9.66
N ALA A 212 23.36 -28.88 8.58
CA ALA A 212 22.66 -29.27 7.36
C ALA A 212 21.53 -30.29 7.59
N ASP A 213 21.59 -31.08 8.67
CA ASP A 213 20.55 -32.05 9.02
C ASP A 213 19.32 -31.41 9.70
N THR A 214 19.40 -30.12 10.05
CA THR A 214 18.25 -29.38 10.61
C THR A 214 17.17 -29.21 9.56
N VAL A 215 15.97 -29.73 9.83
CA VAL A 215 14.79 -29.56 8.98
C VAL A 215 13.96 -28.38 9.49
N ILE A 216 13.78 -27.36 8.65
CA ILE A 216 12.93 -26.22 8.98
C ILE A 216 11.46 -26.66 8.91
N THR A 217 10.75 -26.53 10.03
CA THR A 217 9.34 -26.93 10.14
C THR A 217 8.38 -25.75 9.92
N SER A 218 7.10 -26.05 9.68
CA SER A 218 6.04 -25.04 9.58
C SER A 218 5.90 -24.20 10.86
N GLU A 219 6.14 -24.78 12.04
CA GLU A 219 6.13 -24.05 13.32
C GLU A 219 7.29 -23.04 13.38
N MET A 220 8.48 -23.43 12.92
CA MET A 220 9.63 -22.54 12.84
C MET A 220 9.35 -21.35 11.92
N LEU A 221 8.74 -21.61 10.76
CA LEU A 221 8.33 -20.58 9.81
C LEU A 221 7.32 -19.60 10.42
N GLN A 222 6.28 -20.09 11.11
CA GLN A 222 5.28 -19.24 11.77
C GLN A 222 5.89 -18.36 12.87
N LYS A 223 6.84 -18.90 13.64
CA LYS A 223 7.57 -18.11 14.64
C LYS A 223 8.44 -17.02 13.99
N ALA A 224 9.11 -17.36 12.89
CA ALA A 224 9.90 -16.41 12.12
C ALA A 224 9.03 -15.28 11.53
N VAL A 225 7.80 -15.58 11.09
CA VAL A 225 6.84 -14.57 10.63
C VAL A 225 6.53 -13.60 11.75
N THR A 226 6.20 -14.13 12.93
CA THR A 226 5.81 -13.32 14.07
C THR A 226 6.91 -12.32 14.42
N GLU A 227 8.16 -12.77 14.45
CA GLU A 227 9.35 -11.94 14.71
C GLU A 227 9.65 -10.97 13.56
N ALA A 228 9.47 -11.38 12.31
CA ALA A 228 9.70 -10.55 11.14
C ALA A 228 8.70 -9.39 11.04
N CYS A 229 7.40 -9.63 11.30
CA CYS A 229 6.38 -8.59 11.32
C CYS A 229 6.61 -7.55 12.43
N SER A 230 7.31 -7.92 13.50
CA SER A 230 7.70 -7.00 14.58
C SER A 230 9.07 -6.35 14.38
N SER A 231 9.75 -6.62 13.27
CA SER A 231 11.07 -6.04 13.00
C SER A 231 10.97 -4.58 12.57
N ALA A 232 11.81 -3.71 13.17
CA ALA A 232 11.82 -2.28 12.87
C ALA A 232 12.07 -2.00 11.38
N GLY A 233 13.06 -2.66 10.78
CA GLY A 233 13.41 -2.44 9.37
C GLY A 233 12.30 -2.83 8.39
N ALA A 234 11.58 -3.93 8.62
CA ALA A 234 10.44 -4.28 7.76
C ALA A 234 9.27 -3.31 7.97
N GLY A 235 9.07 -2.85 9.21
CA GLY A 235 8.04 -1.87 9.53
C GLY A 235 8.29 -0.50 8.93
N GLU A 236 9.53 -0.01 8.93
CA GLU A 236 9.90 1.24 8.24
C GLU A 236 9.67 1.13 6.74
N LEU A 237 10.17 0.07 6.10
CA LEU A 237 9.97 -0.16 4.67
C LEU A 237 8.49 -0.19 4.27
N LEU A 238 7.67 -0.99 4.96
CA LEU A 238 6.25 -1.13 4.62
C LEU A 238 5.45 0.14 4.93
N ARG A 239 5.78 0.84 6.01
CA ARG A 239 5.21 2.15 6.31
C ARG A 239 5.52 3.12 5.19
N ASP A 240 6.77 3.20 4.74
CA ASP A 240 7.18 4.15 3.72
C ASP A 240 6.54 3.79 2.36
N ILE A 241 6.41 2.50 2.02
CA ILE A 241 5.60 2.03 0.88
C ILE A 241 4.15 2.55 0.99
N TYR A 242 3.52 2.36 2.14
CA TYR A 242 2.12 2.72 2.37
C TYR A 242 1.89 4.24 2.39
N THR A 243 2.74 5.02 3.07
CA THR A 243 2.56 6.47 3.27
C THR A 243 3.07 7.31 2.11
N THR A 244 4.11 6.85 1.41
CA THR A 244 4.70 7.63 0.31
C THR A 244 4.15 7.21 -1.05
N TYR A 245 3.88 5.92 -1.26
CA TYR A 245 3.64 5.39 -2.61
C TYR A 245 2.23 4.87 -2.87
N PHE A 246 1.36 4.78 -1.85
CA PHE A 246 -0.05 4.42 -2.05
C PHE A 246 -0.94 5.66 -2.04
N SER A 247 -1.87 5.73 -3.00
CA SER A 247 -2.97 6.71 -2.97
C SER A 247 -3.97 6.40 -1.85
N GLU A 248 -4.87 7.33 -1.53
CA GLU A 248 -5.92 7.11 -0.52
C GLU A 248 -6.80 5.89 -0.85
N GLU A 249 -7.14 5.68 -2.12
CA GLU A 249 -7.92 4.53 -2.56
C GLU A 249 -7.12 3.22 -2.49
N GLN A 250 -5.82 3.26 -2.79
CA GLN A 250 -4.95 2.08 -2.65
C GLN A 250 -4.79 1.70 -1.17
N ARG A 251 -4.64 2.69 -0.29
CA ARG A 251 -4.65 2.52 1.17
C ARG A 251 -5.96 1.91 1.64
N PHE A 252 -7.10 2.43 1.15
CA PHE A 252 -8.43 1.89 1.44
C PHE A 252 -8.53 0.40 1.10
N VAL A 253 -8.12 -0.01 -0.11
CA VAL A 253 -8.18 -1.42 -0.52
C VAL A 253 -7.35 -2.33 0.38
N VAL A 254 -6.09 -1.97 0.66
CA VAL A 254 -5.21 -2.84 1.47
C VAL A 254 -5.63 -2.89 2.94
N MET A 255 -6.13 -1.79 3.49
CA MET A 255 -6.67 -1.75 4.86
C MET A 255 -7.96 -2.56 4.97
N TRP A 256 -8.83 -2.49 3.95
CA TRP A 256 -10.04 -3.29 3.89
C TRP A 256 -9.73 -4.80 3.83
N LEU A 257 -8.81 -5.22 2.97
CA LEU A 257 -8.35 -6.61 2.93
C LEU A 257 -7.75 -7.06 4.27
N ALA A 258 -6.95 -6.20 4.91
CA ALA A 258 -6.35 -6.51 6.22
C ALA A 258 -7.41 -6.68 7.32
N GLN A 259 -8.46 -5.83 7.34
CA GLN A 259 -9.54 -5.91 8.32
C GLN A 259 -10.44 -7.13 8.11
N GLN A 260 -10.80 -7.43 6.86
CA GLN A 260 -11.71 -8.53 6.54
C GLN A 260 -11.03 -9.90 6.68
N LYS A 261 -9.70 -9.97 6.57
CA LYS A 261 -8.91 -11.21 6.63
C LYS A 261 -9.39 -12.29 5.65
N ARG A 262 -10.00 -11.86 4.54
CA ARG A 262 -10.46 -12.70 3.43
C ARG A 262 -10.30 -11.96 2.11
N PRO A 263 -10.32 -12.67 0.97
CA PRO A 263 -10.41 -12.05 -0.33
C PRO A 263 -11.68 -11.19 -0.47
N LEU A 264 -11.59 -10.11 -1.23
CA LEU A 264 -12.71 -9.23 -1.58
C LEU A 264 -13.18 -9.52 -3.01
N SER A 265 -14.48 -9.62 -3.22
CA SER A 265 -15.05 -9.71 -4.56
C SER A 265 -14.99 -8.37 -5.29
N TRP A 266 -14.97 -8.41 -6.62
CA TRP A 266 -15.04 -7.20 -7.44
C TRP A 266 -16.35 -6.42 -7.24
N ASP A 267 -17.45 -7.10 -6.91
CA ASP A 267 -18.72 -6.45 -6.60
C ASP A 267 -18.64 -5.61 -5.31
N GLU A 268 -17.95 -6.11 -4.28
CA GLU A 268 -17.69 -5.35 -3.05
C GLU A 268 -16.86 -4.10 -3.33
N LEU A 269 -15.76 -4.25 -4.08
CA LEU A 269 -14.91 -3.11 -4.46
C LEU A 269 -15.68 -2.08 -5.31
N GLN A 270 -16.59 -2.55 -6.19
CA GLN A 270 -17.38 -1.68 -7.05
C GLN A 270 -18.43 -0.88 -6.28
N GLN A 271 -18.99 -1.43 -5.20
CA GLN A 271 -19.90 -0.69 -4.30
C GLN A 271 -19.20 0.48 -3.60
N SER A 272 -17.88 0.39 -3.39
CA SER A 272 -17.05 1.49 -2.86
C SER A 272 -16.62 2.51 -3.92
N GLY A 273 -16.95 2.29 -5.20
CA GLY A 273 -16.75 3.24 -6.29
C GLY A 273 -15.64 2.89 -7.28
N ALA A 274 -15.70 3.47 -8.48
CA ALA A 274 -14.81 3.14 -9.59
C ALA A 274 -13.32 3.45 -9.32
N ALA A 275 -13.02 4.42 -8.46
CA ALA A 275 -11.65 4.75 -8.07
C ALA A 275 -11.01 3.63 -7.23
N VAL A 276 -11.78 2.99 -6.35
CA VAL A 276 -11.35 1.84 -5.53
C VAL A 276 -11.05 0.62 -6.41
N VAL A 277 -11.92 0.34 -7.39
CA VAL A 277 -11.68 -0.71 -8.39
C VAL A 277 -10.39 -0.46 -9.18
N THR A 278 -10.17 0.78 -9.62
CA THR A 278 -8.94 1.17 -10.33
C THR A 278 -7.71 0.99 -9.43
N ALA A 279 -7.80 1.38 -8.16
CA ALA A 279 -6.73 1.22 -7.18
C ALA A 279 -6.37 -0.26 -6.97
N ALA A 280 -7.37 -1.15 -6.87
CA ALA A 280 -7.14 -2.59 -6.78
C ALA A 280 -6.38 -3.13 -8.01
N TRP A 281 -6.78 -2.75 -9.23
CA TRP A 281 -6.05 -3.12 -10.46
C TRP A 281 -4.61 -2.60 -10.47
N GLN A 282 -4.38 -1.38 -10.01
CA GLN A 282 -3.03 -0.82 -9.90
C GLN A 282 -2.17 -1.59 -8.90
N LEU A 283 -2.74 -2.03 -7.77
CA LEU A 283 -2.03 -2.85 -6.79
C LEU A 283 -1.74 -4.27 -7.31
N ILE A 284 -2.65 -4.86 -8.10
CA ILE A 284 -2.43 -6.14 -8.78
C ILE A 284 -1.29 -6.04 -9.80
N SER A 285 -1.31 -4.99 -10.65
CA SER A 285 -0.28 -4.79 -11.67
C SER A 285 1.11 -4.51 -11.07
N ARG A 286 1.16 -3.98 -9.84
CA ARG A 286 2.39 -3.78 -9.06
C ARG A 286 2.75 -4.97 -8.16
N HIS A 287 2.01 -6.07 -8.23
CA HIS A 287 2.22 -7.31 -7.49
C HIS A 287 2.10 -7.22 -5.96
N TYR A 288 1.40 -6.22 -5.42
CA TYR A 288 1.01 -6.21 -4.00
C TYR A 288 -0.20 -7.12 -3.76
N LEU A 289 -1.12 -7.15 -4.72
CA LEU A 289 -2.33 -7.97 -4.72
C LEU A 289 -2.33 -8.96 -5.89
N GLN A 290 -3.25 -9.92 -5.84
CA GLN A 290 -3.54 -10.86 -6.92
C GLN A 290 -5.02 -11.27 -6.87
N GLU A 291 -5.47 -11.97 -7.90
CA GLU A 291 -6.75 -12.67 -7.87
C GLU A 291 -6.53 -14.11 -7.37
N ASP A 292 -7.41 -14.59 -6.49
CA ASP A 292 -7.47 -15.97 -6.04
C ASP A 292 -8.09 -16.88 -7.13
N GLY A 293 -8.22 -18.18 -6.83
CA GLY A 293 -8.82 -19.14 -7.78
C GLY A 293 -10.29 -18.88 -8.11
N ASN A 294 -10.98 -18.01 -7.36
CA ASN A 294 -12.37 -17.62 -7.57
C ASN A 294 -12.50 -16.23 -8.22
N GLY A 295 -11.39 -15.57 -8.56
CA GLY A 295 -11.39 -14.21 -9.11
C GLY A 295 -11.59 -13.11 -8.05
N ASN A 296 -11.46 -13.43 -6.77
CA ASN A 296 -11.51 -12.43 -5.70
C ASN A 296 -10.11 -11.86 -5.46
N VAL A 297 -10.06 -10.60 -5.06
CA VAL A 297 -8.81 -9.88 -4.79
C VAL A 297 -8.26 -10.26 -3.42
N GLU A 298 -7.00 -10.69 -3.36
CA GLU A 298 -6.28 -10.99 -2.12
C GLU A 298 -4.86 -10.43 -2.11
N PHE A 299 -4.20 -10.47 -0.95
CA PHE A 299 -2.78 -10.12 -0.85
C PHE A 299 -1.92 -11.15 -1.58
N LYS A 300 -1.13 -10.67 -2.55
CA LYS A 300 0.00 -11.44 -3.08
C LYS A 300 1.16 -11.43 -2.09
N LEU A 301 1.45 -10.27 -1.50
CA LEU A 301 2.38 -10.13 -0.39
C LEU A 301 1.62 -10.28 0.94
N LYS A 302 1.36 -11.52 1.38
CA LYS A 302 0.60 -11.81 2.62
C LYS A 302 1.26 -11.21 3.87
N PHE A 303 2.59 -11.16 3.88
CA PHE A 303 3.37 -10.46 4.90
C PHE A 303 2.89 -9.02 5.16
N MET A 304 2.50 -8.28 4.11
CA MET A 304 2.02 -6.90 4.25
C MET A 304 0.68 -6.84 5.00
N GLY A 305 -0.25 -7.75 4.72
CA GLY A 305 -1.53 -7.82 5.44
C GLY A 305 -1.33 -8.09 6.93
N ASP A 306 -0.49 -9.08 7.27
CA ASP A 306 -0.18 -9.41 8.66
C ASP A 306 0.57 -8.29 9.39
N TRP A 307 1.44 -7.57 8.68
CA TRP A 307 2.10 -6.39 9.22
C TRP A 307 1.13 -5.25 9.47
N LEU A 308 0.21 -4.95 8.54
CA LEU A 308 -0.80 -3.89 8.69
C LEU A 308 -1.61 -4.10 9.97
N CYS A 309 -2.08 -5.32 10.24
CA CYS A 309 -2.83 -5.62 11.46
C CYS A 309 -2.04 -5.41 12.77
N LYS A 310 -0.70 -5.36 12.72
CA LYS A 310 0.18 -5.10 13.86
C LYS A 310 0.72 -3.67 13.90
N TRP A 311 0.43 -2.88 12.86
CA TRP A 311 0.93 -1.52 12.76
C TRP A 311 0.28 -0.64 13.83
N LEU A 312 1.09 0.20 14.49
CA LEU A 312 0.63 1.03 15.62
C LEU A 312 -0.56 1.93 15.24
N ASN A 313 -0.62 2.40 14.00
CA ASN A 313 -1.67 3.30 13.52
C ASN A 313 -2.87 2.56 12.90
N TYR A 314 -2.90 1.22 12.94
CA TYR A 314 -3.91 0.41 12.24
C TYR A 314 -5.34 0.87 12.53
N THR A 315 -5.74 0.94 13.80
CA THR A 315 -7.11 1.34 14.18
C THR A 315 -7.44 2.76 13.76
N ALA A 316 -6.52 3.72 14.01
CA ALA A 316 -6.72 5.11 13.62
C ALA A 316 -6.84 5.26 12.10
N GLU A 317 -6.11 4.46 11.34
CA GLU A 317 -6.15 4.46 9.87
C GLU A 317 -7.44 3.82 9.33
N LEU A 318 -7.95 2.76 9.96
CA LEU A 318 -9.26 2.19 9.63
C LEU A 318 -10.38 3.23 9.81
N GLU A 319 -10.37 3.93 10.95
CA GLU A 319 -11.34 4.99 11.26
C GLU A 319 -11.22 6.16 10.28
N ARG A 320 -9.99 6.61 9.99
CA ARG A 320 -9.71 7.71 9.07
C ARG A 320 -10.23 7.43 7.65
N LEU A 321 -10.06 6.20 7.18
CA LEU A 321 -10.46 5.75 5.84
C LEU A 321 -11.91 5.27 5.77
N LEU A 322 -12.62 5.20 6.91
CA LEU A 322 -13.99 4.69 7.00
C LEU A 322 -14.10 3.26 6.44
N ILE A 323 -13.14 2.40 6.78
CA ILE A 323 -13.11 1.02 6.28
C ILE A 323 -14.34 0.25 6.80
N PRO A 324 -15.05 -0.51 5.94
CA PRO A 324 -16.19 -1.31 6.38
C PRO A 324 -15.79 -2.33 7.44
N GLU A 325 -16.57 -2.42 8.51
CA GLU A 325 -16.41 -3.42 9.56
C GLU A 325 -16.42 -4.85 8.98
N PRO A 326 -15.75 -5.81 9.63
CA PRO A 326 -15.75 -7.20 9.21
C PRO A 326 -17.18 -7.70 9.00
N THR A 327 -17.50 -8.08 7.77
CA THR A 327 -18.74 -8.81 7.52
C THR A 327 -18.61 -10.16 8.23
N ALA A 328 -19.50 -10.45 9.17
CA ALA A 328 -19.50 -11.75 9.84
C ALA A 328 -19.59 -12.83 8.77
N VAL A 329 -18.53 -13.64 8.64
CA VAL A 329 -18.56 -14.84 7.80
C VAL A 329 -19.73 -15.67 8.32
N PRO A 330 -20.71 -16.05 7.48
CA PRO A 330 -21.72 -17.00 7.90
C PRO A 330 -20.95 -18.27 8.28
N ALA A 331 -21.08 -18.69 9.55
CA ALA A 331 -20.53 -19.96 9.97
C ALA A 331 -21.00 -21.06 8.98
N PRO A 332 -20.18 -22.07 8.68
CA PRO A 332 -20.66 -23.22 7.91
C PRO A 332 -21.89 -23.75 8.65
N THR A 333 -23.05 -23.70 8.00
CA THR A 333 -24.30 -24.18 8.57
C THR A 333 -24.15 -25.68 8.82
N GLU A 334 -23.94 -26.06 10.08
CA GLU A 334 -24.29 -27.40 10.52
C GLU A 334 -25.81 -27.57 10.36
N PRO A 335 -26.28 -28.69 9.79
CA PRO A 335 -27.70 -28.91 9.60
C PRO A 335 -28.34 -29.35 10.92
N GLY A 336 -29.18 -28.48 11.48
CA GLY A 336 -30.16 -28.85 12.50
C GLY A 336 -30.22 -27.88 13.66
N ASP A 337 -31.19 -26.95 13.66
CA ASP A 337 -32.42 -27.13 14.43
C ASP A 337 -33.24 -25.83 14.51
N THR A 338 -34.44 -25.93 13.92
CA THR A 338 -35.70 -25.21 14.24
C THR A 338 -35.64 -23.72 14.61
N VAL A 339 -35.93 -22.86 13.62
CA VAL A 339 -36.44 -21.51 13.84
C VAL A 339 -37.94 -21.58 14.13
N ARG A 340 -38.37 -21.05 15.29
CA ARG A 340 -39.78 -20.75 15.57
C ARG A 340 -40.14 -19.40 14.92
N LEU A 341 -41.04 -19.44 13.95
CA LEU A 341 -41.70 -18.28 13.35
C LEU A 341 -42.70 -17.68 14.34
N CYS A 342 -42.60 -16.38 14.60
CA CYS A 342 -43.72 -15.58 15.11
C CYS A 342 -44.27 -14.75 13.95
N THR A 343 -45.34 -15.26 13.33
CA THR A 343 -46.21 -14.52 12.40
C THR A 343 -47.10 -13.55 13.17
N THR A 344 -47.20 -12.28 12.75
CA THR A 344 -48.48 -11.56 12.63
C THR A 344 -48.36 -10.36 11.69
N GLU A 345 -49.42 -10.19 10.90
CA GLU A 345 -49.59 -9.31 9.74
C GLU A 345 -49.65 -7.81 10.10
N LYS A 346 -48.49 -7.15 10.24
CA LYS A 346 -48.42 -5.68 10.19
C LYS A 346 -47.38 -5.24 9.15
N SER A 347 -47.86 -4.83 7.98
CA SER A 347 -47.08 -4.01 7.05
C SER A 347 -46.72 -2.69 7.75
N GLY A 348 -45.44 -2.41 7.92
CA GLY A 348 -44.95 -1.22 8.64
C GLY A 348 -43.66 -1.46 9.43
N VAL A 349 -43.13 -0.39 10.02
CA VAL A 349 -41.97 -0.46 10.93
C VAL A 349 -42.49 -0.72 12.35
N CYS A 350 -41.90 -1.67 13.06
CA CYS A 350 -42.20 -1.97 14.44
C CYS A 350 -40.95 -1.84 15.29
N VAL A 351 -40.99 -1.03 16.34
CA VAL A 351 -39.85 -0.83 17.24
C VAL A 351 -40.22 -1.34 18.63
N ASP A 352 -39.47 -2.33 19.12
CA ASP A 352 -39.53 -2.76 20.51
C ASP A 352 -38.52 -1.93 21.31
N VAL A 353 -39.04 -0.96 22.05
CA VAL A 353 -38.21 -0.02 22.81
C VAL A 353 -37.52 -0.72 23.99
N SER A 354 -38.09 -1.82 24.49
CA SER A 354 -37.55 -2.56 25.64
C SER A 354 -36.35 -3.44 25.28
N THR A 355 -36.38 -4.05 24.08
CA THR A 355 -35.31 -4.94 23.61
C THR A 355 -34.34 -4.26 22.64
N GLY A 356 -34.67 -3.05 22.15
CA GLY A 356 -33.86 -2.34 21.16
C GLY A 356 -34.03 -2.86 19.73
N ARG A 357 -34.97 -3.80 19.50
CA ARG A 357 -35.14 -4.47 18.21
C ARG A 357 -36.09 -3.71 17.30
N VAL A 358 -35.80 -3.76 16.00
CA VAL A 358 -36.59 -3.10 14.96
C VAL A 358 -36.97 -4.12 13.90
N TYR A 359 -38.23 -4.15 13.55
CA TYR A 359 -38.79 -5.04 12.54
C TYR A 359 -39.40 -4.20 11.42
N VAL A 360 -39.23 -4.61 10.17
CA VAL A 360 -39.87 -4.02 9.00
C VAL A 360 -40.71 -5.10 8.35
N ASN A 361 -42.02 -4.87 8.24
CA ASN A 361 -43.00 -5.82 7.69
C ASN A 361 -42.97 -7.21 8.37
N GLY A 362 -42.61 -7.26 9.65
CA GLY A 362 -42.54 -8.50 10.44
C GLY A 362 -41.19 -9.20 10.44
N GLU A 363 -40.20 -8.73 9.66
CA GLU A 363 -38.82 -9.25 9.65
C GLU A 363 -37.92 -8.31 10.46
N GLU A 364 -37.08 -8.87 11.34
CA GLU A 364 -36.08 -8.06 12.08
C GLU A 364 -35.06 -7.50 11.07
N ILE A 365 -34.67 -6.23 11.23
CA ILE A 365 -33.69 -5.64 10.31
C ILE A 365 -32.33 -6.34 10.45
N ASP A 366 -31.72 -6.71 9.33
CA ASP A 366 -30.41 -7.38 9.31
C ASP A 366 -29.25 -6.45 9.72
N THR A 367 -29.53 -5.15 9.91
CA THR A 367 -28.56 -4.11 10.29
C THR A 367 -28.83 -3.62 11.70
N THR A 368 -27.84 -3.71 12.59
CA THR A 368 -27.94 -3.09 13.92
C THR A 368 -27.91 -1.58 13.80
N LEU A 369 -28.94 -0.89 14.32
CA LEU A 369 -28.92 0.57 14.42
C LEU A 369 -27.91 1.00 15.48
N SER A 370 -27.10 2.01 15.19
CA SER A 370 -26.30 2.68 16.22
C SER A 370 -27.22 3.33 17.27
N ASN A 371 -26.71 3.60 18.46
CA ASN A 371 -27.48 4.24 19.54
C ASN A 371 -28.16 5.56 19.08
N LEU A 372 -27.47 6.36 18.25
CA LEU A 372 -28.02 7.62 17.72
C LEU A 372 -29.12 7.38 16.68
N GLU A 373 -28.97 6.38 15.81
CA GLU A 373 -30.01 6.02 14.82
C GLU A 373 -31.24 5.43 15.50
N PHE A 374 -31.04 4.57 16.51
CA PHE A 374 -32.13 4.03 17.30
C PHE A 374 -32.87 5.13 18.08
N GLN A 375 -32.13 6.05 18.73
CA GLN A 375 -32.72 7.19 19.42
C GLN A 375 -33.49 8.12 18.46
N ALA A 376 -32.94 8.40 17.27
CA ALA A 376 -33.62 9.17 16.24
C ALA A 376 -34.91 8.47 15.76
N LEU A 377 -34.85 7.15 15.55
CA LEU A 377 -36.00 6.35 15.12
C LEU A 377 -37.10 6.36 16.18
N VAL A 378 -36.75 6.13 17.45
CA VAL A 378 -37.69 6.17 18.58
C VAL A 378 -38.27 7.58 18.76
N TYR A 379 -37.46 8.62 18.63
CA TYR A 379 -37.91 10.01 18.76
C TYR A 379 -38.92 10.38 17.67
N LEU A 380 -38.63 10.02 16.41
CA LEU A 380 -39.56 10.20 15.30
C LEU A 380 -40.82 9.35 15.50
N ALA A 381 -40.67 8.08 15.92
CA ALA A 381 -41.78 7.15 16.13
C ALA A 381 -42.79 7.64 17.17
N LYS A 382 -42.31 8.23 18.27
CA LYS A 382 -43.17 8.84 19.31
C LYS A 382 -43.99 10.03 18.80
N ARG A 383 -43.59 10.62 17.67
CA ARG A 383 -44.27 11.73 16.98
C ARG A 383 -44.75 11.30 15.59
N SER A 384 -45.11 10.03 15.44
CA SER A 384 -45.61 9.47 14.18
C SER A 384 -46.76 10.32 13.62
N GLY A 385 -46.65 10.72 12.36
CA GLY A 385 -47.60 11.61 11.68
C GLY A 385 -47.32 13.12 11.84
N GLU A 386 -46.48 13.53 12.79
CA GLU A 386 -46.09 14.93 12.99
C GLU A 386 -44.82 15.29 12.20
N VAL A 387 -44.64 16.58 11.91
CA VAL A 387 -43.42 17.08 11.25
C VAL A 387 -42.43 17.51 12.31
N VAL A 388 -41.29 16.81 12.38
CA VAL A 388 -40.16 17.12 13.25
C VAL A 388 -39.12 17.90 12.46
N SER A 389 -38.80 19.12 12.91
CA SER A 389 -37.78 19.95 12.27
C SER A 389 -36.38 19.37 12.45
N LYS A 390 -35.42 19.80 11.62
CA LYS A 390 -34.02 19.34 11.75
C LYS A 390 -33.43 19.70 13.10
N ASP A 391 -33.70 20.91 13.58
CA ASP A 391 -33.20 21.41 14.87
C ASP A 391 -33.83 20.66 16.04
N GLU A 392 -35.12 20.34 15.97
CA GLU A 392 -35.79 19.52 16.99
C GLU A 392 -35.22 18.10 17.05
N LEU A 393 -34.96 17.49 15.89
CA LEU A 393 -34.34 16.17 15.83
C LEU A 393 -32.89 16.20 16.34
N ALA A 394 -32.14 17.24 15.99
CA ALA A 394 -30.77 17.43 16.46
C ALA A 394 -30.70 17.58 17.97
N ASN A 395 -31.51 18.47 18.55
CA ASN A 395 -31.57 18.68 19.99
C ASN A 395 -31.98 17.42 20.78
N ALA A 396 -32.75 16.53 20.14
CA ALA A 396 -33.20 15.30 20.78
C ALA A 396 -32.11 14.21 20.85
N VAL A 397 -31.29 14.09 19.81
CA VAL A 397 -30.27 13.03 19.70
C VAL A 397 -28.87 13.51 20.10
N TYR A 398 -28.64 14.82 20.17
CA TYR A 398 -27.40 15.45 20.66
C TYR A 398 -27.70 16.47 21.78
N PRO A 399 -28.17 16.02 22.96
CA PRO A 399 -28.52 16.93 24.06
C PRO A 399 -27.27 17.65 24.60
N GLY A 400 -27.30 18.98 24.60
CA GLY A 400 -26.23 19.83 25.18
C GLY A 400 -25.15 20.30 24.20
N GLU A 401 -25.17 19.85 22.95
CA GLU A 401 -24.36 20.43 21.88
C GLU A 401 -25.08 21.65 21.27
N HIS A 402 -24.40 22.79 21.13
CA HIS A 402 -24.94 23.90 20.33
C HIS A 402 -24.94 23.47 18.86
N TYR A 403 -26.11 23.04 18.39
CA TYR A 403 -26.33 22.72 16.98
C TYR A 403 -26.42 24.03 16.17
N GLU A 404 -25.27 24.60 15.81
CA GLU A 404 -25.21 25.69 14.83
C GLU A 404 -25.18 25.11 13.41
N GLY A 405 -26.35 24.72 12.89
CA GLY A 405 -26.57 24.61 11.45
C GLY A 405 -25.80 23.52 10.69
N ASP A 406 -25.29 22.45 11.34
CA ASP A 406 -24.70 21.30 10.64
C ASP A 406 -25.77 20.37 10.04
N ASP A 407 -26.47 20.93 9.05
CA ASP A 407 -27.53 20.31 8.27
C ASP A 407 -27.10 18.97 7.62
N GLN A 408 -25.79 18.74 7.47
CA GLN A 408 -25.22 17.52 6.88
C GLN A 408 -25.26 16.35 7.85
N ARG A 409 -24.99 16.56 9.15
CA ARG A 409 -25.03 15.49 10.17
C ARG A 409 -26.42 14.86 10.30
N ILE A 410 -27.46 15.69 10.39
CA ILE A 410 -28.84 15.19 10.47
C ILE A 410 -29.29 14.55 9.16
N SER A 411 -28.84 15.08 8.02
CA SER A 411 -29.13 14.47 6.71
C SER A 411 -28.48 13.09 6.56
N ALA A 412 -27.23 12.93 7.03
CA ALA A 412 -26.52 11.66 7.05
C ALA A 412 -27.16 10.66 8.03
N LEU A 413 -27.61 11.13 9.21
CA LEU A 413 -28.34 10.30 10.17
C LEU A 413 -29.64 9.75 9.57
N ILE A 414 -30.45 10.60 8.95
CA ILE A 414 -31.70 10.18 8.28
C ILE A 414 -31.42 9.27 7.07
N TYR A 415 -30.33 9.49 6.34
CA TYR A 415 -29.93 8.61 5.24
C TYR A 415 -29.58 7.19 5.71
N ARG A 416 -28.79 7.07 6.78
CA ARG A 416 -28.44 5.77 7.37
C ARG A 416 -29.66 5.06 7.96
N LEU A 417 -30.49 5.80 8.67
CA LEU A 417 -31.71 5.28 9.27
C LEU A 417 -32.70 4.77 8.20
N ARG A 418 -32.83 5.48 7.07
CA ARG A 418 -33.55 4.95 5.88
C ARG A 418 -32.87 3.73 5.28
N SER A 419 -31.55 3.72 5.17
CA SER A 419 -30.84 2.56 4.61
C SER A 419 -31.08 1.29 5.45
N ALA A 420 -31.32 1.44 6.75
CA ALA A 420 -31.66 0.34 7.64
C ALA A 420 -33.15 -0.07 7.60
N VAL A 421 -34.10 0.87 7.45
CA VAL A 421 -35.55 0.57 7.55
C VAL A 421 -36.32 0.63 6.22
N GLU A 422 -35.76 1.23 5.17
CA GLU A 422 -36.32 1.34 3.81
C GLU A 422 -35.28 1.77 2.75
N MET A 423 -34.68 0.79 2.09
CA MET A 423 -33.58 1.03 1.16
C MET A 423 -34.01 1.53 -0.24
N GLN A 424 -35.30 1.46 -0.60
CA GLN A 424 -35.80 1.81 -1.94
C GLN A 424 -36.61 3.11 -2.00
N LYS A 425 -36.41 3.89 -3.06
CA LYS A 425 -37.20 5.10 -3.36
C LYS A 425 -38.46 4.75 -4.18
N PRO A 426 -39.60 5.45 -3.97
CA PRO A 426 -39.79 6.55 -3.03
C PRO A 426 -39.86 6.05 -1.58
N TYR A 427 -39.23 6.79 -0.66
CA TYR A 427 -39.29 6.48 0.77
C TYR A 427 -40.75 6.50 1.25
N GLN A 428 -41.17 5.46 1.95
CA GLN A 428 -42.54 5.21 2.38
C GLN A 428 -42.75 5.48 3.87
N TYR A 429 -41.74 5.25 4.71
CA TYR A 429 -41.84 5.37 6.17
C TYR A 429 -41.35 6.73 6.66
N ILE A 430 -40.21 7.22 6.18
CA ILE A 430 -39.58 8.47 6.61
C ILE A 430 -39.60 9.44 5.46
N LEU A 431 -40.50 10.41 5.53
CA LEU A 431 -40.71 11.42 4.50
C LEU A 431 -39.92 12.69 4.80
N THR A 432 -39.24 13.24 3.79
CA THR A 432 -38.63 14.57 3.89
C THR A 432 -39.61 15.62 3.35
N LEU A 433 -40.00 16.55 4.21
CA LEU A 433 -40.77 17.74 3.84
C LEU A 433 -39.81 18.92 3.68
N ARG A 434 -39.56 19.30 2.42
CA ARG A 434 -38.55 20.31 2.08
C ARG A 434 -38.80 21.62 2.85
N LYS A 435 -37.74 22.14 3.50
CA LYS A 435 -37.76 23.34 4.37
C LYS A 435 -38.62 23.22 5.65
N ARG A 436 -39.10 22.03 6.00
CA ARG A 436 -39.90 21.79 7.23
C ARG A 436 -39.32 20.72 8.14
N GLY A 437 -38.73 19.65 7.59
CA GLY A 437 -38.11 18.59 8.37
C GLY A 437 -38.50 17.19 7.91
N PHE A 438 -38.67 16.27 8.85
CA PHE A 438 -38.97 14.87 8.62
C PHE A 438 -40.29 14.48 9.25
N ARG A 439 -41.02 13.57 8.62
CA ARG A 439 -42.23 12.95 9.17
C ARG A 439 -42.13 11.46 9.00
N ILE A 440 -42.34 10.71 10.09
CA ILE A 440 -42.46 9.26 10.03
C ILE A 440 -43.93 8.84 9.97
N GLN A 441 -44.22 7.76 9.26
CA GLN A 441 -45.57 7.19 9.14
C GLN A 441 -45.50 5.66 9.08
N ASN A 442 -46.63 4.99 9.32
CA ASN A 442 -46.75 3.51 9.34
C ASN A 442 -45.74 2.83 10.28
N ILE A 443 -45.56 3.41 11.48
CA ILE A 443 -44.70 2.87 12.54
C ILE A 443 -45.54 2.54 13.79
N THR A 444 -45.23 1.41 14.43
CA THR A 444 -45.81 0.97 15.71
C THR A 444 -44.71 0.86 16.76
N LEU A 445 -44.94 1.45 17.94
CA LEU A 445 -44.09 1.24 19.12
C LEU A 445 -44.67 0.10 19.96
N MET A 446 -43.85 -0.89 20.31
CA MET A 446 -44.19 -1.86 21.34
C MET A 446 -43.56 -1.39 22.66
N GLU A 447 -44.41 -0.95 23.58
CA GLU A 447 -44.03 -0.70 24.97
C GLU A 447 -44.69 -1.78 25.84
N THR A 448 -43.91 -2.46 26.68
CA THR A 448 -44.47 -3.36 27.70
C THR A 448 -45.26 -2.53 28.71
N ASN A 449 -46.58 -2.55 28.61
CA ASN A 449 -47.47 -2.06 29.66
C ASN A 449 -47.29 -2.92 30.92
N ASN A 450 -46.41 -2.48 31.83
CA ASN A 450 -46.51 -2.83 33.24
C ASN A 450 -47.55 -1.91 33.89
N HIS A 451 -48.81 -2.28 33.76
CA HIS A 451 -49.86 -1.87 34.69
C HIS A 451 -50.61 -3.12 35.13
N GLU A 452 -50.17 -3.67 36.26
CA GLU A 452 -50.99 -3.96 37.44
C GLU A 452 -50.11 -3.89 38.70
#